data_AF-A0A9X2SZZ0-F1
#
_entry.id   AF-A0A9X2SZZ0-F1
#
_cell.length_a   1.000
_cell.length_b   1.000
_cell.length_c   1.000
_cell.angle_alpha   90.00
_cell.angle_beta   90.00
_cell.angle_gamma   90.00
#
_symmetry.space_group_name_H-M   'P 1'
#
loop_
_entity.id
_entity.type
_entity.pdbx_description
1 polymer ?
#
loop_
_entity_poly.entity_id
_entity_poly.type
_entity_poly.pdbx_seq_one_letter_code
_entity_poly.pdbx_strand_id
1 'polypeptide(L)'
;ARPSEVQRFKSQITYLQYITDTRSGQKIIIPDHDMQRFIAVAGTYNDHLLYFQPEELNLSKGTKVRITGGDFEGQEGVFLKVKGARDRRVVIAIQGIIAVAIATIHPDLIEVIK
;
A
#
# COMPACT_ATOMS: atom_id res chain seq x y z
N ALA A 1 -0.52 -31.85 4.96
CA ALA A 1 -1.36 -31.74 3.76
C ALA A 1 -0.48 -31.99 2.53
N ARG A 2 -0.98 -32.70 1.52
CA ARG A 2 -0.25 -32.86 0.25
C ARG A 2 -0.30 -31.52 -0.51
N PRO A 3 0.78 -31.07 -1.17
CA PRO A 3 0.79 -29.81 -1.92
C PRO A 3 -0.37 -29.66 -2.92
N SER A 4 -0.82 -30.79 -3.50
CA SER A 4 -1.96 -30.87 -4.42
C SER A 4 -3.31 -30.54 -3.76
N GLU A 5 -3.52 -30.91 -2.51
CA GLU A 5 -4.74 -30.60 -1.74
C GLU A 5 -4.81 -29.10 -1.45
N VAL A 6 -3.68 -28.51 -1.07
CA VAL A 6 -3.57 -27.06 -0.81
C VAL A 6 -3.82 -26.25 -2.07
N GLN A 7 -3.28 -26.67 -3.23
CA GLN A 7 -3.55 -25.99 -4.50
C GLN A 7 -5.02 -26.06 -4.92
N ARG A 8 -5.66 -27.24 -4.79
CA ARG A 8 -7.07 -27.40 -5.12
C ARG A 8 -7.95 -26.50 -4.24
N PHE A 9 -7.69 -26.47 -2.94
CA PHE A 9 -8.41 -25.59 -2.02
C PHE A 9 -8.19 -24.11 -2.37
N LYS A 10 -6.94 -23.70 -2.59
CA LYS A 10 -6.62 -22.32 -3.00
C LYS A 10 -7.41 -21.92 -4.23
N SER A 11 -7.46 -22.76 -5.29
CA SER A 11 -8.19 -22.44 -6.54
C SER A 11 -9.68 -22.14 -6.40
N GLN A 12 -10.31 -22.57 -5.30
CA GLN A 12 -11.73 -22.32 -5.03
C GLN A 12 -11.98 -20.99 -4.30
N ILE A 13 -10.92 -20.30 -3.88
CA ILE A 13 -11.00 -19.09 -3.06
C ILE A 13 -10.37 -17.92 -3.82
N THR A 14 -11.22 -16.95 -4.20
CA THR A 14 -10.83 -15.81 -5.04
C THR A 14 -9.71 -14.98 -4.40
N TYR A 15 -9.80 -14.67 -3.10
CA TYR A 15 -8.80 -13.85 -2.40
C TYR A 15 -7.47 -14.59 -2.14
N LEU A 16 -7.38 -15.88 -2.45
CA LEU A 16 -6.12 -16.65 -2.41
C LEU A 16 -5.48 -16.82 -3.79
N GLN A 17 -6.08 -16.25 -4.83
CA GLN A 17 -5.49 -16.24 -6.18
C GLN A 17 -4.41 -15.18 -6.31
N TYR A 18 -3.44 -15.45 -7.19
CA TYR A 18 -2.50 -14.42 -7.62
C TYR A 18 -3.23 -13.36 -8.44
N ILE A 19 -2.82 -12.11 -8.28
CA ILE A 19 -3.21 -11.05 -9.21
C ILE A 19 -2.43 -11.27 -10.50
N THR A 20 -3.15 -11.31 -11.61
CA THR A 20 -2.57 -11.51 -12.95
C THR A 20 -2.79 -10.27 -13.80
N ASP A 21 -1.77 -9.88 -14.56
CA ASP A 21 -1.90 -8.87 -15.59
C ASP A 21 -2.88 -9.37 -16.66
N THR A 22 -3.95 -8.61 -16.91
CA THR A 22 -5.06 -9.03 -17.78
C THR A 22 -4.69 -9.09 -19.26
N ARG A 23 -3.56 -8.48 -19.65
CA ARG A 23 -3.09 -8.45 -21.04
C ARG A 23 -2.24 -9.67 -21.37
N SER A 24 -1.42 -10.11 -20.43
CA SER A 24 -0.47 -11.21 -20.58
C SER A 24 -0.91 -12.51 -19.91
N GLY A 25 -1.85 -12.45 -18.97
CA GLY A 25 -2.25 -13.56 -18.11
C GLY A 25 -1.16 -13.97 -17.10
N GLN A 26 -0.04 -13.26 -17.03
CA GLN A 26 1.06 -13.57 -16.14
C GLN A 26 0.82 -13.02 -14.74
N LYS A 27 1.39 -13.70 -13.74
CA LYS A 27 1.36 -13.22 -12.35
C LYS A 27 2.10 -11.88 -12.26
N ILE A 28 1.52 -10.94 -11.54
CA ILE A 28 2.20 -9.68 -11.25
C ILE A 28 3.32 -9.93 -10.25
N ILE A 29 4.52 -9.44 -10.57
CA ILE A 29 5.67 -9.47 -9.68
C ILE A 29 5.85 -8.08 -9.09
N ILE A 30 5.75 -7.99 -7.77
CA ILE A 30 5.98 -6.73 -7.05
C ILE A 30 7.50 -6.60 -6.85
N PRO A 31 8.12 -5.47 -7.22
CA PRO A 31 9.53 -5.22 -6.95
C PRO A 31 9.84 -5.31 -5.45
N ASP A 32 11.02 -5.84 -5.11
CA ASP A 32 11.41 -6.06 -3.70
C ASP A 32 11.34 -4.77 -2.86
N HIS A 33 11.74 -3.64 -3.43
CA HIS A 33 11.70 -2.35 -2.73
C HIS A 33 10.27 -1.91 -2.37
N ASP A 34 9.30 -2.12 -3.26
CA ASP A 34 7.89 -1.81 -3.01
C ASP A 34 7.30 -2.74 -1.94
N MET A 35 7.66 -4.03 -2.00
CA MET A 35 7.23 -4.99 -1.00
C MET A 35 7.83 -4.68 0.38
N GLN A 36 9.10 -4.30 0.45
CA GLN A 36 9.76 -3.91 1.69
C GLN A 36 9.12 -2.68 2.31
N ARG A 37 8.81 -1.65 1.51
CA ARG A 37 8.07 -0.45 1.97
C ARG A 37 6.68 -0.83 2.50
N PHE A 38 5.97 -1.69 1.77
CA PHE A 38 4.66 -2.17 2.21
C PHE A 38 4.74 -2.92 3.55
N ILE A 39 5.69 -3.85 3.70
CA ILE A 39 5.89 -4.61 4.94
C ILE A 39 6.28 -3.69 6.10
N ALA A 40 7.17 -2.72 5.87
CA ALA A 40 7.59 -1.76 6.89
C ALA A 40 6.41 -0.97 7.46
N VAL A 41 5.39 -0.72 6.64
CA VAL A 41 4.21 0.05 7.03
C VAL A 41 3.13 -0.86 7.60
N ALA A 42 2.70 -1.88 6.84
CA ALA A 42 1.64 -2.81 7.22
C ALA A 42 2.00 -3.68 8.43
N GLY A 43 3.29 -3.97 8.61
CA GLY A 43 3.82 -4.76 9.73
C GLY A 43 3.81 -4.02 11.07
N THR A 44 3.51 -2.72 11.10
CA THR A 44 3.35 -1.98 12.36
C THR A 44 2.07 -2.34 13.11
N TYR A 45 1.14 -3.09 12.47
CA TYR A 45 -0.17 -3.46 13.02
C TYR A 45 -0.95 -2.27 13.61
N ASN A 46 -0.73 -1.07 13.06
CA ASN A 46 -1.39 0.14 13.53
C ASN A 46 -2.86 0.14 13.09
N ASP A 47 -3.78 0.23 14.05
CA ASP A 47 -5.24 0.23 13.82
C ASP A 47 -5.73 1.36 12.91
N HIS A 48 -4.89 2.35 12.66
CA HIS A 48 -5.23 3.50 11.82
C HIS A 48 -4.79 3.36 10.36
N LEU A 49 -4.17 2.23 9.98
CA LEU A 49 -3.88 1.91 8.58
C LEU A 49 -5.18 1.68 7.80
N LEU A 50 -5.28 2.30 6.63
CA LEU A 50 -6.39 2.12 5.72
C LEU A 50 -5.87 1.57 4.39
N TYR A 51 -6.54 0.56 3.87
CA TYR A 51 -6.20 -0.07 2.60
C TYR A 51 -7.21 0.34 1.53
N PHE A 52 -6.69 0.71 0.37
CA PHE A 52 -7.47 1.18 -0.77
C PHE A 52 -7.06 0.43 -2.02
N GLN A 53 -8.04 0.17 -2.88
CA GLN A 53 -7.78 -0.15 -4.27
C GLN A 53 -7.17 1.08 -4.98
N PRO A 54 -6.32 0.88 -6.00
CA PRO A 54 -5.68 1.98 -6.72
C PRO A 54 -6.67 3.03 -7.24
N GLU A 55 -7.87 2.62 -7.65
CA GLU A 55 -8.91 3.48 -8.23
C GLU A 55 -9.62 4.36 -7.18
N GLU A 56 -9.54 4.00 -5.90
CA GLU A 56 -10.17 4.75 -4.81
C GLU A 56 -9.40 6.03 -4.46
N LEU A 57 -8.15 6.16 -4.90
CA LEU A 57 -7.27 7.28 -4.60
C LEU A 57 -6.78 7.99 -5.87
N ASN A 58 -6.88 9.32 -5.86
CA ASN A 58 -6.25 10.13 -6.90
C ASN A 58 -4.90 10.68 -6.41
N LEU A 59 -3.85 9.86 -6.55
CA LEU A 59 -2.49 10.21 -6.11
C LEU A 59 -1.92 11.42 -6.87
N SER A 60 -2.39 11.71 -8.09
CA SER A 60 -1.93 12.88 -8.86
C SER A 60 -2.30 14.22 -8.22
N LYS A 61 -3.27 14.23 -7.30
CA LYS A 61 -3.69 15.42 -6.54
C LYS A 61 -2.91 15.61 -5.24
N GLY A 62 -2.05 14.67 -4.88
CA GLY A 62 -1.28 14.73 -3.64
C GLY A 62 0.10 15.36 -3.83
N THR A 63 0.80 15.53 -2.72
CA THR A 63 2.17 16.04 -2.68
C THR A 63 3.12 14.91 -2.34
N LYS A 64 4.18 14.70 -3.12
CA LYS A 64 5.21 13.72 -2.75
C LYS A 64 5.94 14.18 -1.50
N VAL A 65 6.08 13.28 -0.54
CA VAL A 65 6.69 13.57 0.74
C VAL A 65 7.55 12.43 1.24
N ARG A 66 8.48 12.74 2.14
CA ARG A 66 9.24 11.80 2.96
C ARG A 66 8.91 12.03 4.43
N ILE A 67 8.76 10.95 5.18
CA ILE A 67 8.56 11.01 6.63
C ILE A 67 9.93 11.09 7.30
N THR A 68 10.11 12.06 8.19
CA THR A 68 11.40 12.39 8.81
C THR A 68 11.48 12.01 10.29
N GLY A 69 10.46 11.36 10.85
CA GLY A 69 10.51 10.84 12.21
C GLY A 69 9.31 9.94 12.57
N GLY A 70 9.41 9.32 13.76
CA GLY A 70 8.42 8.35 14.26
C GLY A 70 8.57 6.97 13.60
N ASP A 71 7.57 6.11 13.79
CA ASP A 71 7.63 4.69 13.37
C ASP A 71 7.79 4.48 11.85
N PHE A 72 7.51 5.53 11.06
CA PHE A 72 7.55 5.50 9.60
C PHE A 72 8.68 6.35 9.01
N GLU A 73 9.68 6.73 9.81
CA GLU A 73 10.84 7.51 9.34
C GLU A 73 11.52 6.85 8.12
N GLY A 74 11.88 7.68 7.15
CA GLY A 74 12.51 7.27 5.90
C GLY A 74 11.54 6.77 4.83
N GLN A 75 10.26 6.54 5.16
CA GLN A 75 9.27 6.14 4.17
C GLN A 75 8.84 7.33 3.30
N GLU A 76 8.67 7.05 2.01
CA GLU A 76 8.20 8.03 1.03
C GLU A 76 6.78 7.68 0.59
N GLY A 77 5.98 8.72 0.36
CA GLY A 77 4.60 8.55 -0.07
C GLY A 77 4.00 9.81 -0.64
N VAL A 78 2.69 9.80 -0.78
CA VAL A 78 1.90 10.91 -1.30
C VAL A 78 1.00 11.43 -0.20
N PHE A 79 1.20 12.68 0.21
CA PHE A 79 0.34 13.37 1.16
C PHE A 79 -0.94 13.83 0.46
N LEU A 80 -2.08 13.24 0.82
CA LEU A 80 -3.35 13.39 0.12
C LEU A 80 -4.52 13.42 1.10
N LYS A 81 -5.57 14.18 0.76
CA LYS A 81 -6.87 14.10 1.42
C LYS A 81 -7.60 12.84 0.93
N VAL A 82 -7.74 11.85 1.80
CA VAL A 82 -8.43 10.59 1.50
C VAL A 82 -9.93 10.73 1.79
N LYS A 83 -10.78 10.14 0.93
CA LYS A 83 -12.23 10.14 1.11
C LYS A 83 -12.60 9.38 2.39
N GLY A 84 -13.44 9.97 3.25
CA GLY A 84 -13.83 9.39 4.53
C GLY A 84 -12.87 9.68 5.70
N ALA A 85 -11.67 10.21 5.45
CA ALA A 85 -10.77 10.65 6.52
C ALA A 85 -10.97 12.14 6.84
N ARG A 86 -10.92 12.52 8.12
CA ARG A 86 -10.97 13.93 8.57
C ARG A 86 -9.70 14.70 8.21
N ASP A 87 -8.56 14.05 8.26
CA ASP A 87 -7.26 14.67 8.00
C ASP A 87 -6.64 14.20 6.68
N ARG A 88 -5.60 14.91 6.22
CA ARG A 88 -4.75 14.42 5.15
C ARG A 88 -3.87 13.30 5.68
N ARG A 89 -3.53 12.37 4.81
CA ARG A 89 -2.79 11.14 5.14
C ARG A 89 -1.62 10.98 4.20
N VAL A 90 -0.55 10.34 4.68
CA VAL A 90 0.53 9.88 3.82
C VAL A 90 0.13 8.53 3.26
N VAL A 91 0.10 8.42 1.94
CA VAL A 91 -0.27 7.21 1.20
C VAL A 91 0.98 6.60 0.58
N ILE A 92 1.19 5.31 0.85
CA ILE A 92 2.25 4.50 0.27
C ILE A 92 1.58 3.50 -0.67
N ALA A 93 2.00 3.45 -1.93
CA ALA A 93 1.33 2.67 -2.96
C ALA A 93 2.27 1.67 -3.60
N ILE A 94 1.79 0.44 -3.78
CA ILE A 94 2.32 -0.50 -4.76
C ILE A 94 1.55 -0.21 -6.04
N GLN A 95 2.24 0.35 -7.04
CA GLN A 95 1.59 0.91 -8.21
C GLN A 95 0.73 -0.13 -8.94
N GLY A 96 -0.55 0.21 -9.16
CA GLY A 96 -1.52 -0.64 -9.85
C GLY A 96 -2.04 -1.83 -9.04
N ILE A 97 -1.69 -1.95 -7.75
CA ILE A 97 -2.10 -3.09 -6.92
C ILE A 97 -2.85 -2.65 -5.67
N ILE A 98 -2.23 -1.88 -4.79
CA ILE A 98 -2.81 -1.48 -3.51
C ILE A 98 -2.18 -0.20 -3.02
N ALA A 99 -2.96 0.61 -2.30
CA ALA A 99 -2.47 1.77 -1.59
C ALA A 99 -2.79 1.65 -0.09
N VAL A 100 -1.79 1.91 0.74
CA VAL A 100 -1.89 1.94 2.20
C VAL A 100 -1.81 3.39 2.65
N ALA A 101 -2.85 3.89 3.32
CA ALA A 101 -2.81 5.21 3.93
C ALA A 101 -2.53 5.08 5.43
N ILE A 102 -1.44 5.70 5.86
CA ILE A 102 -1.10 5.86 7.27
C ILE A 102 -1.93 7.03 7.81
N ALA A 103 -2.39 6.92 9.06
CA ALA A 103 -3.06 8.02 9.73
C ALA A 103 -2.12 9.19 10.04
N THR A 104 -2.67 10.16 10.75
CA THR A 104 -2.14 11.51 10.95
C THR A 104 -0.67 11.49 11.40
N ILE A 105 0.24 11.68 10.45
CA ILE A 105 1.62 12.06 10.72
C ILE A 105 1.64 13.57 10.94
N HIS A 106 2.25 14.01 12.04
CA HIS A 106 2.34 15.44 12.33
C HIS A 106 3.09 16.15 11.18
N PRO A 107 2.61 17.30 10.68
CA PRO A 107 3.22 17.98 9.55
C PRO A 107 4.73 18.24 9.69
N ASP A 108 5.21 18.48 10.91
CA ASP A 108 6.63 18.71 11.20
C ASP A 108 7.52 17.46 10.96
N LEU A 109 6.93 16.28 10.88
CA LEU A 109 7.60 15.01 10.57
C LEU A 109 7.53 14.67 9.07
N ILE A 110 7.17 15.64 8.23
CA ILE A 110 6.97 15.43 6.79
C ILE A 110 7.78 16.48 6.03
N GLU A 111 8.64 16.00 5.13
CA GLU A 111 9.38 16.84 4.19
C GLU A 111 8.80 16.67 2.78
N VAL A 112 8.58 17.78 2.06
CA VAL A 112 8.18 17.74 0.65
C VAL A 112 9.38 17.42 -0.22
N ILE A 113 9.25 16.37 -1.04
CA ILE A 113 10.29 15.95 -2.00
C ILE A 113 9.83 16.23 -3.44
N LYS A 114 10.77 16.63 -4.30
CA LYS A 114 10.50 16.93 -5.73
C LYS A 114 10.64 15.68 -6.59
#